data_AF-A0A1A2PTX2-F1
#
_entry.id   AF-A0A1A2PTX2-F1
#
_cell.length_a   1.000
_cell.length_b   1.000
_cell.length_c   1.000
_cell.angle_alpha   90.00
_cell.angle_beta   90.00
_cell.angle_gamma   90.00
#
_symmetry.space_group_name_H-M   'P 1'
#
loop_
_entity.id
_entity.type
_entity.pdbx_description
1 polymer ?
#
loop_
_entity_poly.entity_id
_entity_poly.type
_entity_poly.pdbx_seq_one_letter_code
_entity_poly.pdbx_strand_id
1 'polypeptide(L)'
;MTPYDVGLLILRLVLGVTLAAHGYNKFFGGGRIPGTARWFESIGMKPGKFHATVAATTEMAAGLGLAAGLLTPIPAAGFVSLMLVAAWTVHRANGFFIVKEGWEYNLVLAVSAVAVATLGAGKLSLDYVVFGHNWMDGWHGLLISVVLGLAGAIGQLVIFYRPPAKQAG
;
A
#
# COMPACT_ATOMS: atom_id res chain seq x y z
N MET A 1 -1.53 -19.24 22.04
CA MET A 1 -0.91 -18.92 20.75
C MET A 1 -1.11 -20.11 19.84
N THR A 2 -1.60 -19.90 18.63
CA THR A 2 -1.95 -20.96 17.67
C THR A 2 -1.08 -20.87 16.41
N PRO A 3 -0.98 -21.94 15.58
CA PRO A 3 -0.31 -21.85 14.28
C PRO A 3 -0.88 -20.74 13.38
N TYR A 4 -2.18 -20.45 13.50
CA TYR A 4 -2.84 -19.33 12.82
C TYR A 4 -2.23 -17.97 13.19
N ASP A 5 -1.98 -17.72 14.49
CA ASP A 5 -1.39 -16.48 14.97
C ASP A 5 0.03 -16.27 14.40
N VAL A 6 0.81 -17.34 14.29
CA VAL A 6 2.16 -17.31 13.73
C VAL A 6 2.12 -17.09 12.23
N GLY A 7 1.22 -17.77 11.52
CA GLY A 7 1.02 -17.58 10.07
C GLY A 7 0.64 -16.15 9.72
N LEU A 8 -0.29 -15.55 10.46
CA LEU A 8 -0.66 -14.14 10.30
C LEU A 8 0.50 -13.20 10.60
N LEU A 9 1.29 -13.47 11.64
CA LEU A 9 2.47 -12.66 11.95
C LEU A 9 3.46 -12.68 10.79
N ILE A 10 3.80 -13.87 10.27
CA ILE A 10 4.74 -14.00 9.14
C ILE A 10 4.22 -13.22 7.93
N LEU A 11 2.94 -13.40 7.58
CA LEU A 11 2.34 -12.69 6.44
C LEU A 11 2.39 -11.17 6.64
N ARG A 12 2.02 -10.69 7.83
CA ARG A 12 2.07 -9.26 8.18
C ARG A 12 3.49 -8.70 8.10
N LEU A 13 4.47 -9.42 8.65
CA LEU A 13 5.86 -8.99 8.62
C LEU A 13 6.40 -8.89 7.19
N VAL A 14 6.15 -9.91 6.36
CA VAL A 14 6.61 -9.91 4.97
C VAL A 14 5.96 -8.78 4.18
N LEU A 15 4.63 -8.68 4.17
CA LEU A 15 3.92 -7.60 3.47
C LEU A 15 4.36 -6.23 3.97
N GLY A 16 4.38 -6.05 5.28
CA GLY A 16 4.63 -4.78 5.94
C GLY A 16 6.06 -4.29 5.74
N VAL A 17 7.06 -5.16 5.94
CA VAL A 17 8.47 -4.81 5.72
C VAL A 17 8.74 -4.55 4.24
N THR A 18 8.16 -5.34 3.32
CA THR A 18 8.28 -5.08 1.89
C THR A 18 7.80 -3.67 1.54
N LEU A 19 6.59 -3.28 1.94
CA LEU A 19 6.08 -1.94 1.64
C LEU A 19 6.91 -0.85 2.34
N ALA A 20 7.28 -1.06 3.60
CA ALA A 20 8.10 -0.10 4.34
C ALA A 20 9.48 0.10 3.70
N ALA A 21 10.07 -0.95 3.14
CA ALA A 21 11.34 -0.86 2.40
C ALA A 21 11.22 0.01 1.15
N HIS A 22 10.10 -0.04 0.42
CA HIS A 22 9.86 0.88 -0.70
C HIS A 22 9.80 2.35 -0.25
N GLY A 23 9.12 2.63 0.86
CA GLY A 23 9.04 3.98 1.42
C GLY A 23 10.38 4.47 1.95
N TYR A 24 11.12 3.62 2.66
CA TYR A 24 12.49 3.88 3.11
C TYR A 24 13.40 4.21 1.92
N ASN A 25 13.33 3.43 0.85
CA ASN A 25 14.13 3.66 -0.35
C ASN A 25 13.79 5.00 -1.02
N LYS A 26 12.53 5.48 -0.99
CA LYS A 26 12.18 6.82 -1.48
C LYS A 26 12.79 7.94 -0.65
N PHE A 27 12.92 7.77 0.66
CA PHE A 27 13.57 8.75 1.53
C PHE A 27 15.09 8.74 1.42
N PHE A 28 15.68 7.55 1.46
CA PHE A 28 17.11 7.39 1.72
C PHE A 28 17.89 6.79 0.56
N GLY A 29 17.23 6.07 -0.34
CA GLY A 29 17.85 5.47 -1.52
C GLY A 29 17.88 6.38 -2.75
N GLY A 30 18.79 6.07 -3.68
CA GLY A 30 18.89 6.71 -5.00
C GLY A 30 18.78 8.25 -4.98
N GLY A 31 17.98 8.81 -5.89
CA GLY A 31 17.71 10.24 -6.01
C GLY A 31 16.87 10.85 -4.88
N ARG A 32 16.54 10.08 -3.82
CA ARG A 32 15.72 10.48 -2.67
C ARG A 32 14.38 11.10 -3.08
N ILE A 33 13.78 11.89 -2.19
CA ILE A 33 12.52 12.60 -2.48
C ILE A 33 12.61 13.48 -3.74
N PRO A 34 13.69 14.25 -4.02
CA PRO A 34 13.76 15.04 -5.25
C PRO A 34 13.77 14.20 -6.54
N GLY A 35 14.46 13.06 -6.56
CA GLY A 35 14.46 12.14 -7.70
C GLY A 35 13.11 11.45 -7.88
N THR A 36 12.53 10.97 -6.79
CA THR A 36 11.19 10.37 -6.76
C THR A 36 10.13 11.39 -7.22
N ALA A 37 10.26 12.66 -6.84
CA ALA A 37 9.38 13.74 -7.27
C ALA A 37 9.42 13.95 -8.79
N ARG A 38 10.62 14.01 -9.38
CA ARG A 38 10.77 14.10 -10.85
C ARG A 38 10.15 12.89 -11.55
N TRP A 39 10.34 11.70 -10.99
CA TRP A 39 9.72 10.48 -11.52
C TRP A 39 8.18 10.54 -11.46
N PHE A 40 7.59 10.96 -10.33
CA PHE A 40 6.14 11.14 -10.22
C PHE A 40 5.60 12.14 -11.25
N GLU A 41 6.30 13.26 -11.49
CA GLU A 41 5.89 14.22 -12.51
C GLU A 41 5.95 13.62 -13.92
N SER A 42 6.97 12.79 -14.20
CA SER A 42 7.12 12.13 -15.50
C SER A 42 5.98 11.15 -15.81
N ILE A 43 5.40 10.52 -14.80
CA ILE A 43 4.23 9.64 -14.96
C ILE A 43 2.89 10.40 -14.83
N GLY A 44 2.92 11.72 -14.65
CA GLY A 44 1.73 12.57 -14.61
C GLY A 44 1.12 12.81 -13.22
N MET A 45 1.74 12.35 -12.12
CA MET A 45 1.28 12.68 -10.76
C MET A 45 1.89 14.00 -10.30
N LYS A 46 1.07 15.06 -10.20
CA LYS A 46 1.55 16.42 -9.90
C LYS A 46 0.86 17.00 -8.66
N PRO A 47 1.55 17.80 -7.82
CA PRO A 47 2.97 18.14 -7.86
C PRO A 47 3.86 16.98 -7.37
N GLY A 48 5.02 16.75 -7.99
CA GLY A 48 5.83 15.55 -7.72
C GLY A 48 6.34 15.44 -6.29
N LYS A 49 6.78 16.55 -5.69
CA LYS A 49 7.33 16.56 -4.32
C LYS A 49 6.29 16.14 -3.28
N PHE A 50 5.05 16.58 -3.46
CA PHE A 50 3.94 16.17 -2.60
C PHE A 50 3.74 14.65 -2.68
N HIS A 51 3.59 14.11 -3.89
CA HIS A 51 3.38 12.66 -4.08
C HIS A 51 4.55 11.81 -3.65
N ALA A 52 5.78 12.25 -3.90
CA ALA A 52 6.97 11.56 -3.42
C ALA A 52 6.98 11.44 -1.89
N THR A 53 6.62 12.52 -1.19
CA THR A 53 6.59 12.54 0.27
C THR A 53 5.43 11.71 0.80
N VAL A 54 4.21 11.89 0.27
CA VAL A 54 3.01 11.16 0.67
C VAL A 54 3.16 9.67 0.42
N ALA A 55 3.67 9.26 -0.75
CA ALA A 55 3.91 7.85 -1.05
C ALA A 55 4.94 7.27 -0.08
N ALA A 56 6.07 7.95 0.14
CA ALA A 56 7.12 7.44 1.03
C ALA A 56 6.65 7.32 2.49
N THR A 57 5.96 8.33 3.03
CA THR A 57 5.42 8.27 4.40
C THR A 57 4.33 7.21 4.52
N THR A 58 3.42 7.12 3.55
CA THR A 58 2.31 6.15 3.59
C THR A 58 2.83 4.73 3.47
N GLU A 59 3.80 4.47 2.59
CA GLU A 59 4.43 3.16 2.45
C GLU A 59 5.12 2.70 3.73
N MET A 60 5.85 3.60 4.40
CA MET A 60 6.46 3.30 5.70
C MET A 60 5.41 3.12 6.80
N ALA A 61 4.45 4.02 6.92
CA ALA A 61 3.45 3.98 7.98
C ALA A 61 2.49 2.78 7.82
N ALA A 62 1.98 2.54 6.62
CA ALA A 62 1.14 1.38 6.33
C ALA A 62 1.94 0.08 6.41
N GLY A 63 3.17 0.06 5.88
CA GLY A 63 4.03 -1.12 5.98
C GLY A 63 4.31 -1.52 7.43
N LEU A 64 4.81 -0.58 8.22
CA LEU A 64 5.13 -0.82 9.63
C LEU A 64 3.87 -1.07 10.48
N GLY A 65 2.78 -0.35 10.22
CA GLY A 65 1.50 -0.54 10.92
C GLY A 65 0.91 -1.94 10.68
N LEU A 66 0.95 -2.42 9.43
CA LEU A 66 0.50 -3.78 9.10
C LEU A 66 1.42 -4.82 9.75
N ALA A 67 2.74 -4.65 9.67
CA ALA A 67 3.72 -5.54 10.29
C ALA A 67 3.51 -5.66 11.81
N ALA A 68 3.33 -4.53 12.48
CA ALA A 68 3.05 -4.48 13.92
C ALA A 68 1.66 -5.04 14.27
N GLY A 69 0.74 -5.07 13.31
CA GLY A 69 -0.65 -5.45 13.52
C GLY A 69 -1.40 -4.42 14.38
N LEU A 70 -1.25 -3.13 14.04
CA LEU A 70 -1.90 -2.02 14.73
C LEU A 70 -2.93 -1.36 13.80
N LEU A 71 -4.17 -1.25 14.27
CA LEU A 71 -5.32 -0.70 13.56
C LEU A 71 -5.44 -1.30 12.15
N THR A 72 -5.23 -2.62 12.04
CA THR A 72 -4.93 -3.35 10.79
C THR A 72 -5.73 -2.96 9.53
N PRO A 73 -7.04 -2.63 9.60
CA PRO A 73 -7.78 -2.14 8.44
C PRO A 73 -7.25 -0.84 7.84
N ILE A 74 -6.64 0.05 8.64
CA ILE A 74 -6.11 1.35 8.19
C ILE A 74 -4.81 1.19 7.38
N PRO A 75 -3.78 0.46 7.87
CA PRO A 75 -2.65 0.07 7.02
C PRO A 75 -3.07 -0.65 5.75
N ALA A 76 -4.02 -1.59 5.82
CA ALA A 76 -4.51 -2.30 4.65
C ALA A 76 -5.17 -1.37 3.62
N ALA A 77 -5.91 -0.34 4.05
CA ALA A 77 -6.39 0.72 3.16
C ALA A 77 -5.24 1.45 2.45
N GLY A 78 -4.15 1.71 3.17
CA GLY A 78 -2.90 2.27 2.61
C GLY A 78 -2.33 1.39 1.50
N PHE A 79 -2.25 0.07 1.71
CA PHE A 79 -1.84 -0.89 0.68
C PHE A 79 -2.74 -0.81 -0.55
N VAL A 80 -4.06 -0.90 -0.38
CA VAL A 80 -5.02 -0.81 -1.49
C VAL A 80 -4.83 0.49 -2.28
N SER A 81 -4.75 1.62 -1.57
CA SER A 81 -4.59 2.94 -2.19
C SER A 81 -3.29 3.03 -3.02
N LEU A 82 -2.16 2.72 -2.40
CA LEU A 82 -0.84 2.77 -3.05
C LEU A 82 -0.76 1.83 -4.25
N MET A 83 -1.21 0.59 -4.09
CA MET A 83 -1.15 -0.42 -5.15
C MET A 83 -2.08 -0.08 -6.30
N LEU A 84 -3.27 0.47 -6.05
CA LEU A 84 -4.17 0.90 -7.13
C LEU A 84 -3.59 2.10 -7.90
N VAL A 85 -3.05 3.11 -7.21
CA VAL A 85 -2.39 4.24 -7.90
C VAL A 85 -1.20 3.75 -8.72
N ALA A 86 -0.34 2.88 -8.17
CA ALA A 86 0.80 2.32 -8.89
C ALA A 86 0.36 1.48 -10.10
N ALA A 87 -0.62 0.59 -9.93
CA ALA A 87 -1.18 -0.20 -11.02
C ALA A 87 -1.73 0.71 -12.13
N TRP A 88 -2.50 1.74 -11.76
CA TRP A 88 -3.14 2.62 -12.74
C TRP A 88 -2.15 3.52 -13.48
N THR A 89 -1.14 4.06 -12.78
CA THR A 89 -0.24 5.06 -13.35
C THR A 89 0.98 4.46 -14.04
N VAL A 90 1.43 3.28 -13.61
CA VAL A 90 2.68 2.66 -14.08
C VAL A 90 2.44 1.34 -14.80
N HIS A 91 1.68 0.41 -14.20
CA HIS A 91 1.72 -0.99 -14.64
C HIS A 91 0.58 -1.40 -15.60
N ARG A 92 -0.54 -0.66 -15.66
CA ARG A 92 -1.72 -1.06 -16.45
C ARG A 92 -1.44 -1.28 -17.93
N ALA A 93 -0.51 -0.52 -18.51
CA ALA A 93 -0.19 -0.59 -19.93
C ALA A 93 0.59 -1.87 -20.29
N ASN A 94 1.20 -2.50 -19.29
CA ASN A 94 2.04 -3.69 -19.45
C ASN A 94 1.25 -5.01 -19.31
N GLY A 95 -0.06 -4.92 -19.05
CA GLY A 95 -0.92 -6.08 -18.82
C GLY A 95 -0.76 -6.66 -17.41
N PHE A 96 -1.15 -7.92 -17.23
CA PHE A 96 -1.22 -8.56 -15.91
C PHE A 96 0.16 -8.96 -15.36
N PHE A 97 0.91 -9.78 -16.10
CA PHE A 97 2.06 -10.51 -15.55
C PHE A 97 3.23 -9.64 -15.06
N ILE A 98 3.74 -9.92 -13.87
CA ILE A 98 4.86 -9.20 -13.22
C ILE A 98 6.15 -9.26 -14.06
N VAL A 99 6.39 -10.34 -14.79
CA VAL A 99 7.58 -10.50 -15.65
C VAL A 99 7.62 -9.50 -16.82
N LYS A 100 6.49 -8.84 -17.10
CA LYS A 100 6.38 -7.74 -18.06
C LYS A 100 6.26 -6.38 -17.38
N GLU A 101 6.55 -6.27 -16.09
CA GLU A 101 6.24 -5.09 -15.27
C GLU A 101 4.73 -4.79 -15.22
N GLY A 102 3.90 -5.85 -15.27
CA GLY A 102 2.44 -5.79 -15.15
C GLY A 102 1.95 -5.63 -13.70
N TRP A 103 0.64 -5.47 -13.53
CA TRP A 103 0.02 -5.11 -12.24
C TRP A 103 -0.27 -6.29 -11.30
N GLU A 104 0.14 -7.52 -11.65
CA GLU A 104 -0.03 -8.74 -10.86
C GLU A 104 0.43 -8.56 -9.40
N TYR A 105 1.64 -8.02 -9.19
CA TYR A 105 2.18 -7.87 -7.85
C TYR A 105 1.43 -6.83 -7.01
N ASN A 106 0.96 -5.74 -7.66
CA ASN A 106 0.13 -4.74 -7.00
C ASN A 106 -1.17 -5.37 -6.48
N LEU A 107 -1.82 -6.22 -7.28
CA LEU A 107 -3.02 -6.95 -6.87
C LEU A 107 -2.73 -7.87 -5.70
N VAL A 108 -1.67 -8.67 -5.79
CA VAL A 108 -1.30 -9.62 -4.73
C VAL A 108 -1.06 -8.90 -3.41
N LEU A 109 -0.31 -7.79 -3.41
CA LEU A 109 -0.05 -7.01 -2.19
C LEU A 109 -1.33 -6.39 -1.61
N ALA A 110 -2.16 -5.77 -2.44
CA ALA A 110 -3.40 -5.14 -2.00
C ALA A 110 -4.38 -6.16 -1.40
N VAL A 111 -4.63 -7.24 -2.12
CA VAL A 111 -5.59 -8.28 -1.70
C VAL A 111 -5.10 -9.02 -0.47
N SER A 112 -3.78 -9.28 -0.37
CA SER A 112 -3.22 -9.91 0.84
C SER A 112 -3.38 -9.02 2.07
N ALA A 113 -3.18 -7.71 1.94
CA ALA A 113 -3.42 -6.78 3.04
C ALA A 113 -4.91 -6.70 3.44
N VAL A 114 -5.83 -6.72 2.46
CA VAL A 114 -7.29 -6.81 2.72
C VAL A 114 -7.63 -8.13 3.42
N ALA A 115 -7.04 -9.24 3.00
CA ALA A 115 -7.24 -10.53 3.65
C ALA A 115 -6.79 -10.48 5.12
N VAL A 116 -5.62 -9.89 5.41
CA VAL A 116 -5.16 -9.67 6.79
C VAL A 116 -6.16 -8.81 7.58
N ALA A 117 -6.63 -7.69 7.03
CA ALA A 117 -7.63 -6.85 7.70
C ALA A 117 -8.95 -7.60 7.97
N THR A 118 -9.35 -8.48 7.05
CA THR A 118 -10.57 -9.29 7.17
C THR A 118 -10.41 -10.39 8.22
N LEU A 119 -9.25 -11.04 8.25
CA LEU A 119 -8.93 -12.13 9.19
C LEU A 119 -8.54 -11.64 10.59
N GLY A 120 -8.16 -10.37 10.70
CA GLY A 120 -7.64 -9.73 11.90
C GLY A 120 -6.12 -9.86 12.06
N ALA A 121 -5.56 -9.11 13.00
CA ALA A 121 -4.12 -9.05 13.24
C ALA A 121 -3.56 -10.33 13.91
N GLY A 122 -4.40 -11.10 14.61
CA GLY A 122 -4.00 -12.26 15.41
C GLY A 122 -3.43 -11.85 16.78
N LYS A 123 -3.21 -12.81 17.68
CA LYS A 123 -2.80 -12.53 19.08
C LYS A 123 -1.38 -11.94 19.21
N LEU A 124 -0.54 -12.13 18.20
CA LEU A 124 0.82 -11.58 18.13
C LEU A 124 0.83 -10.21 17.44
N SER A 125 0.04 -9.27 17.94
CA SER A 125 -0.15 -7.95 17.33
C SER A 125 -0.28 -6.87 18.39
N LEU A 126 -0.01 -5.62 17.99
CA LEU A 126 -0.25 -4.48 18.86
C LEU A 126 -1.75 -4.25 19.13
N ASP A 127 -2.64 -4.60 18.20
CA ASP A 127 -4.08 -4.58 18.45
C ASP A 127 -4.45 -5.43 19.67
N TYR A 128 -3.94 -6.66 19.74
CA TYR A 128 -4.23 -7.54 20.87
C TYR A 128 -3.58 -7.04 22.18
N VAL A 129 -2.39 -6.45 22.11
CA VAL A 129 -1.70 -5.87 23.29
C VAL A 129 -2.46 -4.66 23.84
N VAL A 130 -2.99 -3.80 22.96
CA VAL A 130 -3.63 -2.54 23.36
C VAL A 130 -5.12 -2.72 23.66
N PHE A 131 -5.83 -3.54 22.88
CA PHE A 131 -7.29 -3.68 22.96
C PHE A 131 -7.75 -5.04 23.53
N GLY A 132 -6.86 -6.02 23.67
CA GLY A 132 -7.21 -7.38 24.08
C GLY A 132 -7.94 -8.21 23.00
N HIS A 133 -8.15 -7.65 21.81
CA HIS A 133 -8.80 -8.28 20.66
C HIS A 133 -8.28 -7.65 19.35
N ASN A 134 -8.63 -8.22 18.19
CA ASN A 134 -8.35 -7.60 16.90
C ASN A 134 -9.24 -6.36 16.72
N TRP A 135 -8.66 -5.23 16.33
CA TRP A 135 -9.45 -4.01 16.12
C TRP A 135 -10.14 -4.03 14.76
N MET A 136 -11.49 -3.99 14.76
CA MET A 136 -12.33 -3.88 13.56
C MET A 136 -12.00 -4.93 12.46
N ASP A 137 -11.91 -6.21 12.82
CA ASP A 137 -11.70 -7.31 11.87
C ASP A 137 -13.03 -7.81 11.24
N GLY A 138 -12.97 -8.91 10.47
CA GLY A 138 -14.12 -9.47 9.77
C GLY A 138 -14.63 -8.57 8.65
N TRP A 139 -15.95 -8.44 8.55
CA TRP A 139 -16.60 -7.59 7.55
C TRP A 139 -16.24 -6.11 7.71
N HIS A 140 -16.02 -5.63 8.93
CA HIS A 140 -15.60 -4.26 9.16
C HIS A 140 -14.20 -4.03 8.59
N GLY A 141 -13.28 -4.96 8.84
CA GLY A 141 -11.91 -4.87 8.34
C GLY A 141 -11.86 -4.89 6.82
N LEU A 142 -12.67 -5.76 6.19
CA LEU A 142 -12.85 -5.80 4.75
C LEU A 142 -13.38 -4.46 4.22
N LEU A 143 -14.50 -3.97 4.77
CA LEU A 143 -15.15 -2.76 4.28
C LEU A 143 -14.28 -1.54 4.48
N ILE A 144 -13.67 -1.37 5.66
CA ILE A 144 -12.78 -0.24 5.95
C ILE A 144 -11.58 -0.25 5.00
N SER A 145 -10.88 -1.38 4.89
CA SER A 145 -9.67 -1.46 4.06
C SER A 145 -9.97 -1.20 2.58
N VAL A 146 -11.04 -1.79 2.04
CA VAL A 146 -11.42 -1.62 0.63
C VAL A 146 -11.98 -0.23 0.37
N VAL A 147 -12.99 0.22 1.12
CA VAL A 147 -13.66 1.50 0.84
C VAL A 147 -12.70 2.67 1.04
N LEU A 148 -11.98 2.71 2.16
CA LEU A 148 -11.03 3.80 2.42
C LEU A 148 -9.87 3.77 1.43
N GLY A 149 -9.36 2.59 1.10
CA GLY A 149 -8.26 2.43 0.16
C GLY A 149 -8.63 2.85 -1.26
N LEU A 150 -9.78 2.40 -1.77
CA LEU A 150 -10.30 2.79 -3.07
C LEU A 150 -10.64 4.28 -3.12
N ALA A 151 -11.30 4.83 -2.10
CA ALA A 151 -11.60 6.25 -2.02
C ALA A 151 -10.31 7.10 -2.03
N GLY A 152 -9.29 6.69 -1.28
CA GLY A 152 -7.98 7.33 -1.27
C GLY A 152 -7.29 7.33 -2.63
N ALA A 153 -7.24 6.18 -3.30
CA ALA A 153 -6.65 6.06 -4.63
C ALA A 153 -7.42 6.84 -5.70
N ILE A 154 -8.76 6.72 -5.73
CA ILE A 154 -9.60 7.44 -6.69
C ILE A 154 -9.46 8.94 -6.47
N GLY A 155 -9.50 9.41 -5.22
CA GLY A 155 -9.27 10.81 -4.88
C GLY A 155 -7.90 11.31 -5.37
N GLN A 156 -6.84 10.55 -5.09
CA GLN A 156 -5.49 10.84 -5.59
C GLN A 156 -5.43 10.97 -7.11
N LEU A 157 -6.01 10.01 -7.84
CA LEU A 157 -6.02 10.00 -9.29
C LEU A 157 -6.84 11.16 -9.87
N VAL A 158 -8.06 11.35 -9.39
CA VAL A 158 -8.96 12.42 -9.89
C VAL A 158 -8.32 13.80 -9.69
N ILE A 159 -7.80 14.06 -8.48
CA ILE A 159 -7.31 15.38 -8.11
C ILE A 159 -5.97 15.65 -8.79
N PHE A 160 -5.06 14.68 -8.84
CA PHE A 160 -3.64 14.94 -9.12
C PHE A 160 -3.06 14.27 -10.36
N TYR A 161 -3.73 13.27 -10.95
CA TYR A 161 -3.22 12.61 -12.15
C TYR A 161 -3.52 13.42 -13.40
N ARG A 162 -2.46 13.84 -14.09
CA ARG A 162 -2.46 14.60 -15.34
C ARG A 162 -1.49 13.89 -16.29
N PRO A 163 -1.95 12.84 -17.01
CA PRO A 163 -1.08 12.01 -17.83
C PRO A 163 -0.36 12.88 -18.88
N PRO A 164 0.93 12.63 -19.14
CA PRO A 164 1.61 13.28 -20.25
C PRO A 164 0.88 12.96 -21.56
N ALA A 165 0.83 13.93 -22.47
CA ALA A 165 0.25 13.72 -23.80
C ALA A 165 0.93 12.50 -24.44
N LYS A 166 0.13 11.58 -25.01
CA LYS A 166 0.70 10.51 -25.84
C LYS A 166 1.53 11.19 -26.93
N GLN A 167 2.83 10.92 -26.97
CA GLN A 167 3.60 11.22 -28.16
C GLN A 167 2.97 10.40 -29.28
N ALA A 168 2.42 11.07 -30.30
CA ALA A 168 1.99 10.39 -31.51
C ALA A 168 3.27 9.79 -32.11
N GLY A 169 3.40 8.47 -31.99
CA GLY A 169 4.36 7.67 -32.75
C GLY A 169 3.83 7.42 -34.14
#